data_AF-A0A2S5RF94-F1
#
_entry.id   AF-A0A2S5RF94-F1
#
_cell.length_a   1.000
_cell.length_b   1.000
_cell.length_c   1.000
_cell.angle_alpha   90.00
_cell.angle_beta   90.00
_cell.angle_gamma   90.00
#
_symmetry.space_group_name_H-M   'P 1'
#
loop_
_entity.id
_entity.type
_entity.pdbx_description
1 polymer ?
#
loop_
_entity_poly.entity_id
_entity_poly.type
_entity_poly.pdbx_seq_one_letter_code
_entity_poly.pdbx_strand_id
1 'polypeptide(L)'
;MKKLLMILGSLGVVASSAATVVACDKGTKNDKVDELKKELASIGEMIKEQEKSREPNAKGLKEIKQLIEKFQNIKNNEEAIKALAELKVAKEKLLKTINVPENPEIIKGAISKKLNAINANNPLLIPTKIALNEVEDQNHNAVVQALKTFLKAKIANLNLEKLTITIKENQFAKLGNDVITLGNLKADVKYNDEVIKADGWSLPYASEYLKQGKDIIQSLEQGIFKEAGNIKIPDSLPMVGGQSLNEFLKFVGLLVDKIIPTKIPTNFSEQDSDYKTMHGLFDMVKSFANEIWTKEIKLELNTSFQLSIMGAQQELIIKGMLKTSLEKIVSNIMPVIINFKNFINNQPNKDLISNLLKYIVSKPTSYNDDGYGELFENIKDNKDKKVEFKSNFEAILFFLLEGWKDKDGKQITQGQPLEFYLNIVGMQEANFAFFEKTIAGKNYIPFNVLIEPSELIKIIFGLAAIQENSVVKATLLGGAIRDFELPIGKLLGSSLIKMLLAMDTSANFDDHVQMTLDKFEAEIQVLHDKNWTKLTPENLQTAEEMRIIVKSVAYTLKDNEGQHPIKKILHPSDRNVFEFKLNISGEFLNPKK
;
A
#
# COMPACT_ATOMS: atom_id res chain seq x y z
N MET A 1 2.16 19.24 -5.89
CA MET A 1 1.25 18.94 -4.75
C MET A 1 0.70 17.51 -4.73
N LYS A 2 0.19 16.95 -5.84
CA LYS A 2 -0.25 15.53 -5.93
C LYS A 2 0.79 14.51 -5.44
N LYS A 3 2.10 14.73 -5.72
CA LYS A 3 3.22 13.91 -5.22
C LYS A 3 3.55 14.14 -3.73
N LEU A 4 3.36 15.37 -3.21
CA LEU A 4 3.59 15.72 -1.80
C LEU A 4 2.46 15.22 -0.89
N LEU A 5 1.20 15.30 -1.36
CA LEU A 5 0.03 14.70 -0.73
C LEU A 5 0.06 13.17 -0.81
N MET A 6 0.67 12.57 -1.84
CA MET A 6 0.99 11.14 -1.85
C MET A 6 2.03 10.79 -0.77
N ILE A 7 3.03 11.65 -0.52
CA ILE A 7 4.05 11.43 0.51
C ILE A 7 3.47 11.61 1.94
N LEU A 8 2.68 12.66 2.17
CA LEU A 8 1.99 12.88 3.44
C LEU A 8 0.84 11.88 3.67
N GLY A 9 0.14 11.46 2.61
CA GLY A 9 -0.79 10.33 2.65
C GLY A 9 -0.11 8.98 2.86
N SER A 10 1.13 8.81 2.39
CA SER A 10 1.93 7.59 2.64
C SER A 10 2.53 7.52 4.04
N LEU A 11 2.59 8.63 4.79
CA LEU A 11 2.98 8.65 6.21
C LEU A 11 1.84 8.22 7.14
N GLY A 12 0.58 8.29 6.68
CA GLY A 12 -0.60 7.79 7.40
C GLY A 12 -1.14 6.44 6.88
N VAL A 13 -0.62 5.92 5.76
CA VAL A 13 -1.06 4.68 5.12
C VAL A 13 0.15 3.86 4.67
N VAL A 14 0.93 3.36 5.63
CA VAL A 14 1.87 2.27 5.38
C VAL A 14 1.13 0.95 5.56
N ALA A 15 0.22 0.66 4.63
CA ALA A 15 -0.37 -0.67 4.48
C ALA A 15 -0.74 -1.01 3.02
N SER A 16 -0.77 -0.05 2.10
CA SER A 16 -1.16 -0.32 0.70
C SER A 16 -0.16 0.20 -0.35
N SER A 17 0.80 1.06 -0.01
CA SER A 17 1.82 1.54 -0.96
C SER A 17 3.06 0.65 -1.08
N ALA A 18 3.04 -0.55 -0.50
CA ALA A 18 4.00 -1.60 -0.82
C ALA A 18 3.81 -2.18 -2.24
N ALA A 19 2.75 -1.80 -2.97
CA ALA A 19 2.54 -2.22 -4.36
C ALA A 19 2.98 -1.19 -5.41
N THR A 20 2.94 0.12 -5.13
CA THR A 20 3.14 1.14 -6.19
C THR A 20 4.55 1.75 -6.24
N VAL A 21 5.33 1.72 -5.14
CA VAL A 21 6.79 1.97 -5.22
C VAL A 21 7.54 0.73 -5.70
N VAL A 22 6.87 -0.42 -5.69
CA VAL A 22 7.36 -1.69 -6.25
C VAL A 22 7.13 -1.80 -7.78
N ALA A 23 6.38 -0.87 -8.38
CA ALA A 23 6.13 -0.83 -9.83
C ALA A 23 7.11 0.02 -10.65
N CYS A 24 8.13 0.62 -10.03
CA CYS A 24 9.25 1.27 -10.74
C CYS A 24 10.63 0.73 -10.35
N ASP A 25 10.68 -0.39 -9.63
CA ASP A 25 11.91 -1.15 -9.48
C ASP A 25 11.86 -2.36 -10.40
N LYS A 26 12.83 -2.48 -11.31
CA LYS A 26 13.09 -3.69 -12.11
C LYS A 26 13.64 -4.83 -11.22
N GLY A 27 13.17 -4.90 -9.98
CA GLY A 27 13.82 -5.54 -8.86
C GLY A 27 12.83 -5.99 -7.78
N THR A 28 11.56 -6.27 -8.14
CA THR A 28 10.77 -7.20 -7.33
C THR A 28 11.58 -8.48 -7.21
N LYS A 29 12.26 -8.64 -6.06
CA LYS A 29 12.73 -9.93 -5.58
C LYS A 29 11.48 -10.77 -5.36
N ASN A 30 10.98 -11.33 -6.47
CA ASN A 30 10.33 -12.60 -6.48
C ASN A 30 11.26 -13.49 -5.66
N ASP A 31 10.90 -13.83 -4.43
CA ASP A 31 11.76 -14.64 -3.57
C ASP A 31 11.77 -16.03 -4.19
N LYS A 32 12.73 -16.23 -5.10
CA LYS A 32 12.87 -17.45 -5.86
C LYS A 32 13.16 -18.61 -4.92
N VAL A 33 13.66 -18.34 -3.71
CA VAL A 33 13.80 -19.34 -2.64
C VAL A 33 12.42 -19.85 -2.20
N ASP A 34 11.42 -18.99 -2.05
CA ASP A 34 10.08 -19.41 -1.67
C ASP A 34 9.29 -20.08 -2.82
N GLU A 35 9.48 -19.61 -4.05
CA GLU A 35 9.00 -20.33 -5.24
C GLU A 35 9.63 -21.73 -5.32
N LEU A 36 10.95 -21.83 -5.07
CA LEU A 36 11.66 -23.10 -5.01
C LEU A 36 11.13 -23.99 -3.89
N LYS A 37 10.91 -23.50 -2.66
CA LYS A 37 10.33 -24.30 -1.56
C LYS A 37 8.95 -24.85 -1.90
N LYS A 38 8.07 -24.02 -2.49
CA LYS A 38 6.72 -24.45 -2.92
C LYS A 38 6.81 -25.55 -3.98
N GLU A 39 7.70 -25.37 -4.96
CA GLU A 39 7.90 -26.36 -6.01
C GLU A 39 8.52 -27.66 -5.46
N LEU A 40 9.51 -27.57 -4.57
CA LEU A 40 10.09 -28.73 -3.87
C LEU A 40 9.03 -29.51 -3.08
N ALA A 41 8.14 -28.83 -2.37
CA ALA A 41 7.04 -29.45 -1.66
C ALA A 41 6.04 -30.13 -2.62
N SER A 42 5.69 -29.46 -3.72
CA SER A 42 4.81 -30.04 -4.76
C SER A 42 5.40 -31.30 -5.39
N ILE A 43 6.70 -31.30 -5.72
CA ILE A 43 7.37 -32.48 -6.29
C ILE A 43 7.53 -33.57 -5.21
N GLY A 44 7.79 -33.21 -3.96
CA GLY A 44 7.82 -34.14 -2.84
C GLY A 44 6.51 -34.93 -2.69
N GLU A 45 5.36 -34.27 -2.79
CA GLU A 45 4.06 -34.94 -2.78
C GLU A 45 3.84 -35.82 -4.01
N MET A 46 4.26 -35.37 -5.21
CA MET A 46 4.22 -36.21 -6.42
C MET A 46 5.04 -37.49 -6.25
N ILE A 47 6.24 -37.40 -5.66
CA ILE A 47 7.10 -38.58 -5.41
C ILE A 47 6.41 -39.54 -4.44
N LYS A 48 5.87 -39.04 -3.31
CA LYS A 48 5.16 -39.87 -2.33
C LYS A 48 3.97 -40.60 -2.96
N GLU A 49 3.26 -39.95 -3.88
CA GLU A 49 2.15 -40.56 -4.61
C GLU A 49 2.61 -41.66 -5.57
N GLN A 50 3.74 -41.45 -6.25
CA GLN A 50 4.35 -42.46 -7.14
C GLN A 50 4.96 -43.64 -6.40
N GLU A 51 5.52 -43.42 -5.21
CA GLU A 51 5.99 -44.51 -4.36
C GLU A 51 4.84 -45.42 -3.90
N LYS A 52 3.64 -44.86 -3.76
CA LYS A 52 2.42 -45.64 -3.45
C LYS A 52 1.89 -46.44 -4.64
N SER A 53 2.19 -46.06 -5.88
CA SER A 53 1.62 -46.67 -7.11
C SER A 53 2.37 -47.93 -7.63
N ARG A 54 3.27 -48.52 -6.82
CA ARG A 54 3.96 -49.81 -7.04
C ARG A 54 5.07 -49.87 -8.13
N GLU A 55 5.57 -48.75 -8.65
CA GLU A 55 6.83 -48.72 -9.42
C GLU A 55 7.96 -47.92 -8.73
N PRO A 56 8.51 -48.40 -7.59
CA PRO A 56 9.48 -47.66 -6.79
C PRO A 56 10.86 -47.44 -7.43
N ASN A 57 11.13 -48.02 -8.61
CA ASN A 57 12.47 -48.08 -9.21
C ASN A 57 12.65 -47.31 -10.53
N ALA A 58 11.77 -46.35 -10.84
CA ALA A 58 12.00 -45.47 -11.99
C ALA A 58 13.28 -44.65 -11.76
N LYS A 59 14.29 -44.83 -12.64
CA LYS A 59 15.59 -44.11 -12.59
C LYS A 59 15.43 -42.59 -12.40
N GLY A 60 14.36 -42.01 -12.95
CA GLY A 60 14.01 -40.59 -12.79
C GLY A 60 13.61 -40.16 -11.36
N LEU A 61 13.00 -41.05 -10.55
CA LEU A 61 12.63 -40.72 -9.16
C LEU A 61 13.88 -40.51 -8.30
N LYS A 62 14.93 -41.31 -8.52
CA LYS A 62 16.20 -41.17 -7.81
C LYS A 62 16.88 -39.83 -8.14
N GLU A 63 16.92 -39.46 -9.42
CA GLU A 63 17.49 -38.19 -9.89
C GLU A 63 16.78 -36.99 -9.25
N ILE A 64 15.44 -36.98 -9.20
CA ILE A 64 14.70 -35.87 -8.58
C ILE A 64 14.85 -35.83 -7.06
N LYS A 65 14.87 -36.97 -6.36
CA LYS A 65 15.11 -36.97 -4.91
C LYS A 65 16.45 -36.35 -4.54
N GLN A 66 17.49 -36.66 -5.33
CA GLN A 66 18.81 -36.06 -5.17
C GLN A 66 18.79 -34.55 -5.41
N LEU A 67 18.02 -34.07 -6.40
CA LEU A 67 17.85 -32.63 -6.62
C LEU A 67 17.08 -31.95 -5.49
N ILE A 68 16.03 -32.58 -4.96
CA ILE A 68 15.29 -32.04 -3.81
C ILE A 68 16.22 -31.88 -2.61
N GLU A 69 16.99 -32.91 -2.27
CA GLU A 69 17.95 -32.87 -1.16
C GLU A 69 19.04 -31.81 -1.38
N LYS A 70 19.57 -31.72 -2.62
CA LYS A 70 20.53 -30.67 -3.02
C LYS A 70 19.96 -29.27 -2.83
N PHE A 71 18.68 -29.05 -3.14
CA PHE A 71 18.07 -27.72 -3.19
C PHE A 71 17.37 -27.28 -1.90
N GLN A 72 17.13 -28.19 -0.94
CA GLN A 72 16.53 -27.86 0.36
C GLN A 72 17.30 -26.80 1.17
N ASN A 73 18.61 -26.68 0.93
CA ASN A 73 19.48 -25.78 1.68
C ASN A 73 19.79 -24.45 0.96
N ILE A 74 19.19 -24.18 -0.21
CA ILE A 74 19.41 -22.94 -0.95
C ILE A 74 18.77 -21.77 -0.19
N LYS A 75 19.57 -20.73 0.07
CA LYS A 75 19.16 -19.54 0.83
C LYS A 75 19.20 -18.23 0.03
N ASN A 76 19.70 -18.26 -1.22
CA ASN A 76 19.81 -17.06 -2.05
C ASN A 76 19.06 -17.21 -3.39
N ASN A 77 18.65 -16.07 -3.94
CA ASN A 77 17.81 -16.01 -5.14
C ASN A 77 18.49 -16.51 -6.42
N GLU A 78 19.79 -16.28 -6.58
CA GLU A 78 20.49 -16.66 -7.82
C GLU A 78 20.59 -18.18 -7.95
N GLU A 79 20.97 -18.85 -6.86
CA GLU A 79 20.94 -20.31 -6.79
C GLU A 79 19.52 -20.84 -6.93
N ALA A 80 18.53 -20.17 -6.35
CA ALA A 80 17.15 -20.60 -6.47
C ALA A 80 16.61 -20.53 -7.90
N ILE A 81 17.02 -19.55 -8.71
CA ILE A 81 16.68 -19.48 -10.15
C ILE A 81 17.26 -20.68 -10.90
N LYS A 82 18.54 -20.98 -10.68
CA LYS A 82 19.22 -22.12 -11.32
C LYS A 82 18.59 -23.43 -10.88
N ALA A 83 18.31 -23.58 -9.59
CA ALA A 83 17.64 -24.74 -9.03
C ALA A 83 16.24 -24.93 -9.60
N LEU A 84 15.43 -23.87 -9.71
CA LEU A 84 14.10 -23.94 -10.33
C LEU A 84 14.17 -24.40 -11.79
N ALA A 85 15.16 -23.94 -12.56
CA ALA A 85 15.35 -24.39 -13.94
C ALA A 85 15.75 -25.88 -14.00
N GLU A 86 16.73 -26.32 -13.20
CA GLU A 86 17.13 -27.73 -13.09
C GLU A 86 15.95 -28.62 -12.66
N LEU A 87 15.19 -28.16 -11.67
CA LEU A 87 14.05 -28.89 -11.11
C LEU A 87 12.91 -29.00 -12.13
N LYS A 88 12.64 -27.96 -12.94
CA LYS A 88 11.65 -28.02 -14.03
C LYS A 88 12.05 -29.03 -15.10
N VAL A 89 13.31 -29.02 -15.55
CA VAL A 89 13.82 -29.99 -16.52
C VAL A 89 13.74 -31.42 -15.98
N ALA A 90 14.14 -31.62 -14.72
CA ALA A 90 14.05 -32.91 -14.07
C ALA A 90 12.59 -33.36 -13.91
N LYS A 91 11.68 -32.47 -13.51
CA LYS A 91 10.24 -32.72 -13.39
C LYS A 91 9.65 -33.13 -14.73
N GLU A 92 9.97 -32.44 -15.82
CA GLU A 92 9.53 -32.83 -17.16
C GLU A 92 10.08 -34.19 -17.58
N LYS A 93 11.36 -34.47 -17.30
CA LYS A 93 11.97 -35.78 -17.57
C LYS A 93 11.31 -36.88 -16.75
N LEU A 94 11.04 -36.63 -15.46
CA LEU A 94 10.30 -37.55 -14.61
C LEU A 94 8.89 -37.75 -15.16
N LEU A 95 8.15 -36.70 -15.51
CA LEU A 95 6.82 -36.82 -16.11
C LEU A 95 6.82 -37.62 -17.42
N LYS A 96 7.89 -37.55 -18.22
CA LYS A 96 8.08 -38.39 -19.42
C LYS A 96 8.42 -39.85 -19.09
N THR A 97 9.14 -40.08 -17.99
CA THR A 97 9.61 -41.42 -17.58
C THR A 97 8.54 -42.17 -16.80
N ILE A 98 7.79 -41.46 -15.97
CA ILE A 98 6.54 -41.91 -15.41
C ILE A 98 5.49 -41.82 -16.54
N ASN A 99 5.65 -42.69 -17.53
CA ASN A 99 4.52 -43.24 -18.25
C ASN A 99 3.69 -44.01 -17.20
N VAL A 100 3.02 -43.30 -16.27
CA VAL A 100 1.91 -43.92 -15.54
C VAL A 100 1.01 -44.34 -16.68
N PRO A 101 0.78 -45.64 -16.91
CA PRO A 101 -0.21 -46.04 -17.89
C PRO A 101 -1.46 -45.24 -17.54
N GLU A 102 -1.91 -44.47 -18.50
CA GLU A 102 -2.94 -43.45 -18.37
C GLU A 102 -4.18 -44.12 -17.78
N ASN A 103 -4.29 -44.14 -16.45
CA ASN A 103 -5.34 -44.87 -15.77
C ASN A 103 -6.59 -44.01 -15.93
N PRO A 104 -7.55 -44.40 -16.78
CA PRO A 104 -8.65 -43.54 -17.13
C PRO A 104 -9.47 -43.18 -15.90
N GLU A 105 -9.58 -44.08 -14.91
CA GLU A 105 -10.32 -43.83 -13.67
C GLU A 105 -9.70 -42.73 -12.80
N ILE A 106 -8.36 -42.71 -12.68
CA ILE A 106 -7.66 -41.67 -11.93
C ILE A 106 -7.86 -40.31 -12.61
N ILE A 107 -7.75 -40.27 -13.94
CA ILE A 107 -7.92 -39.03 -14.71
C ILE A 107 -9.37 -38.54 -14.66
N LYS A 108 -10.36 -39.43 -14.81
CA LYS A 108 -11.78 -39.10 -14.64
C LYS A 108 -12.07 -38.53 -13.25
N GLY A 109 -11.54 -39.18 -12.21
CA GLY A 109 -11.64 -38.70 -10.83
C GLY A 109 -11.02 -37.31 -10.64
N ALA A 110 -9.85 -37.07 -11.24
CA ALA A 110 -9.20 -35.76 -11.22
C ALA A 110 -10.01 -34.70 -11.99
N ILE A 111 -10.50 -35.01 -13.19
CA ILE A 111 -11.36 -34.11 -13.98
C ILE A 111 -12.60 -33.74 -13.15
N SER A 112 -13.31 -34.74 -12.62
CA SER A 112 -14.50 -34.52 -11.79
C SER A 112 -14.20 -33.60 -10.59
N LYS A 113 -13.11 -33.87 -9.86
CA LYS A 113 -12.69 -33.02 -8.74
C LYS A 113 -12.41 -31.57 -9.16
N LYS A 114 -11.76 -31.34 -10.32
CA LYS A 114 -11.43 -29.99 -10.80
C LYS A 114 -12.64 -29.24 -11.33
N LEU A 115 -13.56 -29.92 -12.00
CA LEU A 115 -14.80 -29.30 -12.47
C LEU A 115 -15.74 -28.96 -11.30
N ASN A 116 -15.79 -29.78 -10.24
CA ASN A 116 -16.55 -29.48 -9.01
C ASN A 116 -16.02 -28.25 -8.26
N ALA A 117 -14.76 -27.88 -8.46
CA ALA A 117 -14.17 -26.69 -7.86
C ALA A 117 -14.52 -25.40 -8.62
N ILE A 118 -15.12 -25.49 -9.81
CA ILE A 118 -15.62 -24.34 -10.57
C ILE A 118 -17.01 -23.99 -10.03
N ASN A 119 -17.17 -22.79 -9.47
CA ASN A 119 -18.42 -22.30 -8.90
C ASN A 119 -18.52 -20.78 -9.03
N ALA A 120 -19.61 -20.16 -8.55
CA ALA A 120 -19.84 -18.73 -8.74
C ALA A 120 -18.75 -17.83 -8.12
N ASN A 121 -18.08 -18.29 -7.05
CA ASN A 121 -17.01 -17.55 -6.38
C ASN A 121 -15.64 -17.81 -7.05
N ASN A 122 -15.51 -18.93 -7.75
CA ASN A 122 -14.32 -19.31 -8.50
C ASN A 122 -14.72 -19.82 -9.90
N PRO A 123 -15.19 -18.92 -10.78
CA PRO A 123 -15.66 -19.29 -12.12
C PRO A 123 -14.48 -19.66 -13.02
N LEU A 124 -14.77 -20.35 -14.13
CA LEU A 124 -13.79 -20.51 -15.21
C LEU A 124 -13.48 -19.14 -15.82
N LEU A 125 -12.20 -18.77 -15.84
CA LEU A 125 -11.77 -17.47 -16.34
C LEU A 125 -11.53 -17.50 -17.85
N ILE A 126 -12.16 -16.59 -18.59
CA ILE A 126 -12.04 -16.43 -20.04
C ILE A 126 -11.99 -14.94 -20.43
N PRO A 127 -11.54 -14.56 -21.65
CA PRO A 127 -11.53 -13.16 -22.08
C PRO A 127 -12.90 -12.50 -22.07
N THR A 128 -12.98 -11.20 -21.72
CA THR A 128 -14.24 -10.44 -21.57
C THR A 128 -15.13 -10.51 -22.80
N LYS A 129 -14.58 -10.28 -24.00
CA LYS A 129 -15.35 -10.32 -25.27
C LYS A 129 -15.99 -11.68 -25.53
N ILE A 130 -15.32 -12.77 -25.17
CA ILE A 130 -15.87 -14.13 -25.28
C ILE A 130 -16.96 -14.34 -24.22
N ALA A 131 -16.72 -13.88 -22.99
CA ALA A 131 -17.70 -13.99 -21.92
C ALA A 131 -19.02 -13.27 -22.23
N LEU A 132 -18.95 -12.13 -22.91
CA LEU A 132 -20.10 -11.29 -23.29
C LEU A 132 -20.69 -11.63 -24.68
N ASN A 133 -20.23 -12.69 -25.35
CA ASN A 133 -20.66 -13.11 -26.68
C ASN A 133 -20.39 -12.09 -27.81
N GLU A 134 -19.32 -11.31 -27.74
CA GLU A 134 -19.02 -10.26 -28.74
C GLU A 134 -18.25 -10.79 -29.96
N VAL A 135 -17.87 -12.07 -29.96
CA VAL A 135 -17.14 -12.74 -31.06
C VAL A 135 -17.91 -13.97 -31.57
N GLU A 136 -19.00 -13.74 -32.31
CA GLU A 136 -20.01 -14.76 -32.68
C GLU A 136 -19.42 -16.10 -33.18
N ASP A 137 -18.44 -16.07 -34.09
CA ASP A 137 -17.92 -17.29 -34.73
C ASP A 137 -16.92 -18.11 -33.88
N GLN A 138 -16.48 -17.60 -32.73
CA GLN A 138 -15.41 -18.24 -31.93
C GLN A 138 -15.82 -18.64 -30.51
N ASN A 139 -16.99 -18.23 -30.04
CA ASN A 139 -17.30 -18.29 -28.61
C ASN A 139 -17.39 -19.72 -28.05
N HIS A 140 -18.04 -20.65 -28.77
CA HIS A 140 -18.13 -22.05 -28.31
C HIS A 140 -16.75 -22.72 -28.24
N ASN A 141 -15.92 -22.52 -29.27
CA ASN A 141 -14.59 -23.08 -29.32
C ASN A 141 -13.69 -22.46 -28.25
N ALA A 142 -13.77 -21.15 -28.03
CA ALA A 142 -12.93 -20.48 -27.05
C ALA A 142 -13.22 -20.92 -25.62
N VAL A 143 -14.49 -21.11 -25.25
CA VAL A 143 -14.87 -21.61 -23.92
C VAL A 143 -14.41 -23.06 -23.72
N VAL A 144 -14.56 -23.92 -24.74
CA VAL A 144 -14.01 -25.29 -24.70
C VAL A 144 -12.50 -25.28 -24.54
N GLN A 145 -11.79 -24.42 -25.28
CA GLN A 145 -10.34 -24.30 -25.19
C GLN A 145 -9.87 -23.78 -23.83
N ALA A 146 -10.60 -22.83 -23.23
CA ALA A 146 -10.33 -22.37 -21.88
C ALA A 146 -10.49 -23.50 -20.86
N LEU A 147 -11.53 -24.32 -21.00
CA LEU A 147 -11.76 -25.48 -20.13
C LEU A 147 -10.69 -26.55 -20.30
N LYS A 148 -10.28 -26.85 -21.55
CA LYS A 148 -9.15 -27.75 -21.84
C LYS A 148 -7.84 -27.24 -21.23
N THR A 149 -7.55 -25.95 -21.39
CA THR A 149 -6.37 -25.29 -20.81
C THR A 149 -6.39 -25.37 -19.29
N PHE A 150 -7.52 -25.06 -18.66
CA PHE A 150 -7.72 -25.16 -17.22
C PHE A 150 -7.45 -26.59 -16.71
N LEU A 151 -8.05 -27.60 -17.34
CA LEU A 151 -7.86 -29.00 -16.95
C LEU A 151 -6.42 -29.45 -17.17
N LYS A 152 -5.81 -29.11 -18.30
CA LYS A 152 -4.41 -29.46 -18.62
C LYS A 152 -3.42 -28.86 -17.62
N ALA A 153 -3.67 -27.62 -17.17
CA ALA A 153 -2.84 -26.95 -16.18
C ALA A 153 -2.98 -27.55 -14.77
N LYS A 154 -4.10 -28.24 -14.46
CA LYS A 154 -4.42 -28.74 -13.12
C LYS A 154 -4.35 -30.26 -12.97
N ILE A 155 -4.21 -30.99 -14.07
CA ILE A 155 -4.18 -32.46 -14.11
C ILE A 155 -2.94 -32.89 -14.89
N ALA A 156 -1.96 -33.44 -14.16
CA ALA A 156 -0.77 -34.01 -14.77
C ALA A 156 -1.17 -35.12 -15.76
N ASN A 157 -0.46 -35.21 -16.89
CA ASN A 157 -0.63 -36.26 -17.91
C ASN A 157 -1.99 -36.32 -18.63
N LEU A 158 -2.87 -35.33 -18.46
CA LEU A 158 -4.13 -35.27 -19.21
C LEU A 158 -3.87 -35.26 -20.73
N ASN A 159 -4.36 -36.27 -21.45
CA ASN A 159 -4.32 -36.29 -22.92
C ASN A 159 -5.54 -35.54 -23.48
N LEU A 160 -5.29 -34.42 -24.16
CA LEU A 160 -6.36 -33.57 -24.71
C LEU A 160 -7.05 -34.18 -25.94
N GLU A 161 -6.43 -35.17 -26.60
CA GLU A 161 -7.01 -35.92 -27.72
C GLU A 161 -8.10 -36.89 -27.25
N LYS A 162 -7.93 -37.43 -26.03
CA LYS A 162 -8.92 -38.30 -25.38
C LYS A 162 -10.02 -37.53 -24.64
N LEU A 163 -9.86 -36.21 -24.50
CA LEU A 163 -10.81 -35.33 -23.81
C LEU A 163 -11.79 -34.70 -24.81
N THR A 164 -13.04 -35.14 -24.74
CA THR A 164 -14.15 -34.58 -25.51
C THR A 164 -15.04 -33.77 -24.58
N ILE A 165 -15.30 -32.52 -24.96
CA ILE A 165 -16.17 -31.61 -24.23
C ILE A 165 -17.26 -31.18 -25.20
N THR A 166 -18.52 -31.44 -24.84
CA THR A 166 -19.68 -31.08 -25.66
C THR A 166 -20.56 -30.12 -24.87
N ILE A 167 -20.67 -28.88 -25.36
CA ILE A 167 -21.55 -27.87 -24.77
C ILE A 167 -22.99 -28.18 -25.19
N LYS A 168 -23.89 -28.29 -24.22
CA LYS A 168 -25.34 -28.51 -24.41
C LYS A 168 -26.12 -27.19 -24.36
N GLU A 169 -25.75 -26.34 -23.41
CA GLU A 169 -26.35 -25.03 -23.21
C GLU A 169 -25.24 -24.05 -22.87
N ASN A 170 -25.33 -22.83 -23.39
CA ASN A 170 -24.39 -21.76 -23.05
C ASN A 170 -25.15 -20.47 -22.79
N GLN A 171 -25.14 -20.02 -21.54
CA GLN A 171 -25.65 -18.73 -21.13
C GLN A 171 -24.46 -17.79 -20.97
N PHE A 172 -24.37 -16.80 -21.85
CA PHE A 172 -23.32 -15.79 -21.78
C PHE A 172 -23.47 -14.87 -20.59
N ALA A 173 -22.35 -14.31 -20.15
CA ALA A 173 -22.36 -13.28 -19.13
C ALA A 173 -23.15 -12.07 -19.63
N LYS A 174 -23.77 -11.34 -18.69
CA LYS A 174 -24.52 -10.13 -19.01
C LYS A 174 -24.04 -8.97 -18.15
N LEU A 175 -23.84 -7.84 -18.82
CA LEU A 175 -23.55 -6.56 -18.21
C LEU A 175 -24.85 -5.75 -18.15
N GLY A 176 -25.47 -5.69 -16.97
CA GLY A 176 -26.52 -4.71 -16.70
C GLY A 176 -25.91 -3.36 -16.30
N ASN A 177 -26.75 -2.33 -16.21
CA ASN A 177 -26.32 -1.02 -15.69
C ASN A 177 -25.72 -1.14 -14.29
N ASP A 178 -26.20 -2.10 -13.51
CA ASP A 178 -25.93 -2.17 -12.08
C ASP A 178 -25.79 -3.60 -11.53
N VAL A 179 -25.88 -4.62 -12.39
CA VAL A 179 -25.78 -6.05 -12.05
C VAL A 179 -24.90 -6.76 -13.08
N ILE A 180 -23.95 -7.56 -12.60
CA ILE A 180 -23.17 -8.48 -13.42
C ILE A 180 -23.69 -9.90 -13.24
N THR A 181 -24.18 -10.51 -14.34
CA THR A 181 -24.51 -11.94 -14.36
C THR A 181 -23.34 -12.70 -14.98
N LEU A 182 -22.80 -13.67 -14.27
CA LEU A 182 -21.74 -14.54 -14.81
C LEU A 182 -22.32 -15.47 -15.87
N GLY A 183 -21.50 -15.86 -16.84
CA GLY A 183 -21.88 -16.88 -17.79
C GLY A 183 -22.01 -18.23 -17.09
N ASN A 184 -22.81 -19.12 -17.66
CA ASN A 184 -22.96 -20.50 -17.19
C ASN A 184 -23.17 -21.42 -18.38
N LEU A 185 -22.38 -22.47 -18.46
CA LEU A 185 -22.52 -23.48 -19.51
C LEU A 185 -22.91 -24.82 -18.91
N LYS A 186 -23.70 -25.59 -19.66
CA LYS A 186 -23.88 -27.01 -19.42
C LYS A 186 -23.00 -27.79 -20.39
N ALA A 187 -22.08 -28.59 -19.88
CA ALA A 187 -21.20 -29.42 -20.72
C ALA A 187 -21.17 -30.89 -20.30
N ASP A 188 -21.21 -31.76 -21.29
CA ASP A 188 -20.82 -33.15 -21.14
C ASP A 188 -19.31 -33.24 -21.30
N VAL A 189 -18.66 -33.93 -20.37
CA VAL A 189 -17.22 -34.18 -20.42
C VAL A 189 -17.00 -35.68 -20.49
N LYS A 190 -16.30 -36.11 -21.54
CA LYS A 190 -15.90 -37.50 -21.76
C LYS A 190 -14.39 -37.60 -21.75
N TYR A 191 -13.89 -38.71 -21.22
CA TYR A 191 -12.48 -39.07 -21.32
C TYR A 191 -12.37 -40.49 -21.84
N ASN A 192 -11.67 -40.67 -22.95
CA ASN A 192 -11.56 -41.98 -23.62
C ASN A 192 -12.95 -42.56 -23.94
N ASP A 193 -13.81 -41.73 -24.53
CA ASP A 193 -15.22 -42.01 -24.89
C ASP A 193 -16.18 -42.33 -23.73
N GLU A 194 -15.68 -42.39 -22.50
CA GLU A 194 -16.49 -42.63 -21.31
C GLU A 194 -16.97 -41.32 -20.68
N VAL A 195 -18.26 -41.27 -20.36
CA VAL A 195 -18.91 -40.11 -19.72
C VAL A 195 -18.48 -40.01 -18.26
N ILE A 196 -17.94 -38.86 -17.87
CA ILE A 196 -17.46 -38.63 -16.49
C ILE A 196 -18.63 -38.35 -15.54
N LYS A 197 -19.71 -37.73 -16.03
CA LYS A 197 -20.91 -37.39 -15.27
C LYS A 197 -22.14 -37.41 -16.18
N ALA A 198 -23.17 -38.17 -15.79
CA ALA A 198 -24.35 -38.43 -16.62
C ALA A 198 -25.17 -37.16 -16.96
N ASP A 199 -25.41 -36.31 -15.96
CA ASP A 199 -26.22 -35.09 -16.14
C ASP A 199 -25.42 -33.88 -16.64
N GLY A 200 -24.16 -34.10 -17.03
CA GLY A 200 -23.23 -33.05 -17.38
C GLY A 200 -22.87 -32.11 -16.22
N TRP A 201 -22.21 -31.01 -16.56
CA TRP A 201 -21.68 -30.03 -15.62
C TRP A 201 -22.25 -28.65 -15.88
N SER A 202 -22.78 -28.02 -14.84
CA SER A 202 -23.07 -26.58 -14.87
C SER A 202 -21.84 -25.82 -14.39
N LEU A 203 -21.15 -25.14 -15.31
CA LEU A 203 -19.88 -24.48 -15.05
C LEU A 203 -20.05 -22.97 -15.23
N PRO A 204 -20.05 -22.19 -14.14
CA PRO A 204 -20.01 -20.74 -14.25
C PRO A 204 -18.67 -20.29 -14.81
N TYR A 205 -18.70 -19.27 -15.66
CA TYR A 205 -17.52 -18.67 -16.27
C TYR A 205 -17.65 -17.15 -16.33
N ALA A 206 -16.51 -16.46 -16.34
CA ALA A 206 -16.45 -15.00 -16.34
C ALA A 206 -15.08 -14.56 -16.87
N SER A 207 -14.91 -13.28 -17.18
CA SER A 207 -13.57 -12.70 -17.20
C SER A 207 -13.14 -12.23 -15.82
N GLU A 208 -11.85 -11.99 -15.63
CA GLU A 208 -11.35 -11.37 -14.39
C GLU A 208 -12.04 -10.03 -14.12
N TYR A 209 -12.24 -9.22 -15.17
CA TYR A 209 -13.02 -7.98 -15.08
C TYR A 209 -14.45 -8.22 -14.54
N LEU A 210 -15.20 -9.17 -15.11
CA LEU A 210 -16.58 -9.44 -14.69
C LEU A 210 -16.66 -10.02 -13.27
N LYS A 211 -15.72 -10.89 -12.91
CA LYS A 211 -15.64 -11.47 -11.58
C LYS A 211 -15.33 -10.38 -10.54
N GLN A 212 -14.23 -9.66 -10.72
CA GLN A 212 -13.80 -8.62 -9.78
C GLN A 212 -14.78 -7.45 -9.73
N GLY A 213 -15.37 -7.08 -10.87
CA GLY A 213 -16.44 -6.09 -10.95
C GLY A 213 -17.67 -6.50 -10.15
N LYS A 214 -18.02 -7.79 -10.16
CA LYS A 214 -19.15 -8.31 -9.38
C LYS A 214 -18.82 -8.30 -7.89
N ASP A 215 -17.63 -8.77 -7.53
CA ASP A 215 -17.16 -8.84 -6.14
C ASP A 215 -17.11 -7.44 -5.50
N ILE A 216 -16.60 -6.42 -6.22
CA ILE A 216 -16.57 -5.05 -5.71
C ILE A 216 -17.98 -4.46 -5.57
N ILE A 217 -18.87 -4.65 -6.55
CA ILE A 217 -20.26 -4.15 -6.45
C ILE A 217 -20.94 -4.76 -5.23
N GLN A 218 -20.84 -6.08 -5.03
CA GLN A 218 -21.44 -6.76 -3.89
C GLN A 218 -20.87 -6.29 -2.56
N SER A 219 -19.55 -6.12 -2.47
CA SER A 219 -18.88 -5.66 -1.25
C SER A 219 -19.32 -4.24 -0.89
N LEU A 220 -19.36 -3.33 -1.86
CA LEU A 220 -19.81 -1.96 -1.66
C LEU A 220 -21.29 -1.85 -1.34
N GLU A 221 -22.13 -2.67 -1.98
CA GLU A 221 -23.56 -2.72 -1.67
C GLU A 221 -23.78 -3.18 -0.24
N GLN A 222 -23.04 -4.19 0.24
CA GLN A 222 -23.12 -4.71 1.60
C GLN A 222 -22.59 -3.74 2.67
N GLY A 223 -21.78 -2.75 2.26
CA GLY A 223 -21.04 -1.87 3.15
C GLY A 223 -19.76 -2.56 3.61
N ILE A 224 -18.61 -1.97 3.30
CA ILE A 224 -17.31 -2.52 3.68
C ILE A 224 -16.89 -1.92 5.02
N PHE A 225 -16.57 -2.77 5.99
CA PHE A 225 -15.95 -2.35 7.25
C PHE A 225 -14.53 -2.89 7.35
N LYS A 226 -13.58 -2.00 7.62
CA LYS A 226 -12.16 -2.33 7.76
C LYS A 226 -11.56 -1.58 8.94
N GLU A 227 -10.53 -2.17 9.51
CA GLU A 227 -9.80 -1.61 10.63
C GLU A 227 -8.31 -1.70 10.31
N ALA A 228 -7.60 -0.57 10.43
CA ALA A 228 -6.19 -0.45 10.07
C ALA A 228 -5.33 -1.49 10.79
N GLY A 229 -5.57 -1.68 12.09
CA GLY A 229 -4.88 -2.67 12.91
C GLY A 229 -5.07 -4.12 12.47
N ASN A 230 -6.15 -4.44 11.74
CA ASN A 230 -6.45 -5.80 11.25
C ASN A 230 -5.96 -6.05 9.82
N ILE A 231 -5.37 -5.04 9.16
CA ILE A 231 -4.83 -5.23 7.81
C ILE A 231 -3.71 -6.27 7.88
N LYS A 232 -3.83 -7.31 7.05
CA LYS A 232 -2.80 -8.35 6.95
C LYS A 232 -1.62 -7.85 6.14
N ILE A 233 -0.43 -8.11 6.66
CA ILE A 233 0.82 -7.93 5.94
C ILE A 233 0.90 -9.01 4.85
N PRO A 234 1.32 -8.68 3.61
CA PRO A 234 1.43 -9.66 2.53
C PRO A 234 2.24 -10.89 2.94
N ASP A 235 1.73 -12.09 2.64
CA ASP A 235 2.38 -13.39 2.95
C ASP A 235 3.78 -13.52 2.35
N SER A 236 4.12 -12.70 1.36
CA SER A 236 5.44 -12.64 0.73
C SER A 236 6.53 -12.04 1.60
N LEU A 237 6.19 -11.38 2.71
CA LEU A 237 7.17 -10.78 3.61
C LEU A 237 7.65 -11.82 4.63
N PRO A 238 8.97 -12.08 4.73
CA PRO A 238 9.49 -13.08 5.66
C PRO A 238 9.23 -12.66 7.11
N MET A 239 9.00 -13.65 7.98
CA MET A 239 8.75 -13.53 9.43
C MET A 239 7.43 -12.86 9.85
N VAL A 240 6.87 -11.96 9.04
CA VAL A 240 5.71 -11.13 9.40
C VAL A 240 4.53 -11.26 8.43
N GLY A 241 4.72 -11.94 7.30
CA GLY A 241 3.67 -12.19 6.32
C GLY A 241 2.49 -12.93 6.93
N GLY A 242 1.28 -12.48 6.59
CA GLY A 242 0.01 -13.02 7.06
C GLY A 242 -0.44 -12.49 8.43
N GLN A 243 0.47 -11.89 9.23
CA GLN A 243 0.12 -11.25 10.50
C GLN A 243 -0.66 -9.95 10.25
N SER A 244 -1.52 -9.59 11.19
CA SER A 244 -2.14 -8.26 11.21
C SER A 244 -1.12 -7.18 11.54
N LEU A 245 -1.39 -5.95 11.12
CA LEU A 245 -0.55 -4.79 11.44
C LEU A 245 -0.36 -4.62 12.96
N ASN A 246 -1.41 -4.82 13.77
CA ASN A 246 -1.31 -4.75 15.22
C ASN A 246 -0.42 -5.87 15.82
N GLU A 247 -0.50 -7.10 15.31
CA GLU A 247 0.38 -8.19 15.76
C GLU A 247 1.84 -7.91 15.42
N PHE A 248 2.10 -7.44 14.20
CA PHE A 248 3.44 -7.02 13.78
C PHE A 248 3.97 -5.87 14.64
N LEU A 249 3.16 -4.84 14.87
CA LEU A 249 3.57 -3.71 15.71
C LEU A 249 3.87 -4.16 17.13
N LYS A 250 3.09 -5.08 17.72
CA LYS A 250 3.42 -5.67 19.04
C LYS A 250 4.78 -6.35 19.05
N PHE A 251 5.12 -7.11 18.00
CA PHE A 251 6.45 -7.71 17.85
C PHE A 251 7.54 -6.64 17.75
N VAL A 252 7.34 -5.62 16.91
CA VAL A 252 8.27 -4.48 16.75
C VAL A 252 8.43 -3.72 18.07
N GLY A 253 7.36 -3.59 18.86
CA GLY A 253 7.36 -2.90 20.15
C GLY A 253 8.39 -3.44 21.14
N LEU A 254 8.54 -4.76 21.19
CA LEU A 254 9.54 -5.41 22.05
C LEU A 254 10.99 -5.00 21.69
N LEU A 255 11.23 -4.66 20.43
CA LEU A 255 12.51 -4.14 19.96
C LEU A 255 12.61 -2.63 20.22
N VAL A 256 11.56 -1.89 19.82
CA VAL A 256 11.48 -0.42 19.90
C VAL A 256 11.69 0.09 21.33
N ASP A 257 11.10 -0.57 22.33
CA ASP A 257 11.21 -0.08 23.72
C ASP A 257 12.65 -0.11 24.25
N LYS A 258 13.49 -1.02 23.74
CA LYS A 258 14.90 -1.14 24.14
C LYS A 258 15.84 -0.21 23.38
N ILE A 259 15.42 0.32 22.23
CA ILE A 259 16.31 1.01 21.28
C ILE A 259 15.96 2.49 21.07
N ILE A 260 14.75 2.94 21.41
CA ILE A 260 14.43 4.37 21.44
C ILE A 260 14.67 4.89 22.85
N PRO A 261 15.58 5.87 23.05
CA PRO A 261 15.84 6.42 24.37
C PRO A 261 14.59 7.11 24.94
N THR A 262 14.55 7.24 26.26
CA THR A 262 13.42 7.90 26.95
C THR A 262 13.64 9.41 27.09
N LYS A 263 14.89 9.86 26.98
CA LYS A 263 15.28 11.26 27.04
C LYS A 263 15.96 11.68 25.75
N ILE A 264 15.85 12.96 25.44
CA ILE A 264 16.53 13.56 24.31
C ILE A 264 17.99 13.79 24.69
N PRO A 265 18.94 13.31 23.87
CA PRO A 265 20.37 13.54 24.09
C PRO A 265 20.71 15.02 24.24
N THR A 266 21.56 15.34 25.20
CA THR A 266 22.01 16.72 25.46
C THR A 266 23.26 17.08 24.66
N ASN A 267 24.01 16.07 24.23
CA ASN A 267 25.22 16.21 23.40
C ASN A 267 25.32 15.05 22.40
N PHE A 268 25.88 15.32 21.23
CA PHE A 268 26.11 14.29 20.20
C PHE A 268 27.49 13.64 20.37
N SER A 269 27.67 12.96 21.51
CA SER A 269 28.88 12.23 21.91
C SER A 269 28.53 10.86 22.48
N GLU A 270 29.43 9.89 22.29
CA GLU A 270 29.33 8.52 22.85
C GLU A 270 29.26 8.47 24.39
N GLN A 271 29.57 9.58 25.06
CA GLN A 271 29.47 9.73 26.51
C GLN A 271 28.02 9.95 26.98
N ASP A 272 27.14 10.45 26.11
CA ASP A 272 25.71 10.56 26.38
C ASP A 272 25.04 9.22 26.10
N SER A 273 24.50 8.60 27.14
CA SER A 273 23.88 7.28 27.04
C SER A 273 22.66 7.25 26.13
N ASP A 274 21.89 8.34 26.08
CA ASP A 274 20.72 8.44 25.22
C ASP A 274 21.16 8.59 23.76
N TYR A 275 22.24 9.37 23.51
CA TYR A 275 22.84 9.47 22.19
C TYR A 275 23.34 8.11 21.70
N LYS A 276 24.04 7.36 22.55
CA LYS A 276 24.57 6.04 22.21
C LYS A 276 23.46 5.05 21.84
N THR A 277 22.36 5.02 22.61
CA THR A 277 21.19 4.20 22.32
C THR A 277 20.58 4.58 20.97
N MET A 278 20.36 5.88 20.74
CA MET A 278 19.84 6.41 19.48
C MET A 278 20.76 6.09 18.28
N HIS A 279 22.07 6.21 18.44
CA HIS A 279 23.04 5.91 17.38
C HIS A 279 23.01 4.42 17.02
N GLY A 280 22.91 3.54 18.03
CA GLY A 280 22.71 2.10 17.80
C GLY A 280 21.43 1.78 17.03
N LEU A 281 20.34 2.54 17.25
CA LEU A 281 19.13 2.45 16.43
C LEU A 281 19.40 2.85 14.97
N PHE A 282 20.13 3.93 14.71
CA PHE A 282 20.49 4.32 13.35
C PHE A 282 21.32 3.25 12.64
N ASP A 283 22.31 2.67 13.32
CA ASP A 283 23.12 1.58 12.77
C ASP A 283 22.25 0.35 12.43
N MET A 284 21.31 0.01 13.31
CA MET A 284 20.35 -1.06 13.06
C MET A 284 19.50 -0.76 11.81
N VAL A 285 18.90 0.43 11.70
CA VAL A 285 18.07 0.79 10.54
C VAL A 285 18.90 0.84 9.26
N LYS A 286 20.13 1.38 9.32
CA LYS A 286 21.08 1.40 8.21
C LYS A 286 21.42 -0.02 7.73
N SER A 287 21.55 -0.99 8.63
CA SER A 287 21.80 -2.39 8.27
C SER A 287 20.66 -3.02 7.45
N PHE A 288 19.42 -2.59 7.68
CA PHE A 288 18.25 -3.07 6.93
C PHE A 288 18.02 -2.29 5.63
N ALA A 289 18.19 -0.97 5.66
CA ALA A 289 17.93 -0.10 4.51
C ALA A 289 19.08 -0.05 3.50
N ASN A 290 20.29 -0.51 3.89
CA ASN A 290 21.50 -0.49 3.09
C ASN A 290 21.72 0.87 2.41
N GLU A 291 21.97 0.90 1.09
CA GLU A 291 22.23 2.12 0.32
C GLU A 291 21.08 3.13 0.37
N ILE A 292 19.83 2.70 0.61
CA ILE A 292 18.66 3.59 0.65
C ILE A 292 18.76 4.59 1.82
N TRP A 293 19.41 4.22 2.93
CA TRP A 293 19.53 5.05 4.11
C TRP A 293 20.22 6.40 3.81
N THR A 294 21.33 6.35 3.08
CA THR A 294 22.17 7.52 2.77
C THR A 294 21.94 8.07 1.37
N LYS A 295 21.23 7.34 0.50
CA LYS A 295 20.99 7.77 -0.88
C LYS A 295 20.22 9.08 -0.92
N GLU A 296 20.72 10.01 -1.73
CA GLU A 296 20.07 11.29 -1.96
C GLU A 296 18.74 11.08 -2.71
N ILE A 297 17.67 11.58 -2.11
CA ILE A 297 16.32 11.64 -2.67
C ILE A 297 16.16 13.03 -3.28
N LYS A 298 15.90 13.09 -4.59
CA LYS A 298 15.59 14.32 -5.32
C LYS A 298 14.14 14.33 -5.75
N LEU A 299 13.42 15.37 -5.37
CA LEU A 299 12.05 15.62 -5.76
C LEU A 299 11.98 16.93 -6.54
N GLU A 300 11.84 16.82 -7.85
CA GLU A 300 11.66 17.96 -8.74
C GLU A 300 10.17 18.30 -8.90
N LEU A 301 9.86 19.58 -8.74
CA LEU A 301 8.56 20.20 -8.87
C LEU A 301 8.66 21.27 -9.95
N ASN A 302 8.15 20.97 -11.14
CA ASN A 302 8.04 21.96 -12.21
C ASN A 302 6.58 22.41 -12.29
N THR A 303 6.34 23.70 -12.10
CA THR A 303 5.02 24.30 -12.25
C THR A 303 5.15 25.62 -13.00
N SER A 304 4.19 25.94 -13.86
CA SER A 304 4.10 27.25 -14.48
C SER A 304 2.83 27.95 -14.05
N PHE A 305 2.94 29.26 -13.85
CA PHE A 305 1.82 30.12 -13.51
C PHE A 305 1.78 31.27 -14.49
N GLN A 306 0.60 31.60 -14.97
CA GLN A 306 0.39 32.82 -15.76
C GLN A 306 0.14 33.97 -14.77
N LEU A 307 1.07 34.91 -14.67
CA LEU A 307 0.93 36.12 -13.87
C LEU A 307 0.64 37.29 -14.81
N SER A 308 -0.39 38.08 -14.49
CA SER A 308 -0.61 39.37 -15.15
C SER A 308 0.12 40.45 -14.37
N ILE A 309 1.22 40.96 -14.92
CA ILE A 309 1.99 42.07 -14.33
C ILE A 309 1.82 43.26 -15.28
N MET A 310 1.17 44.32 -14.80
CA MET A 310 0.93 45.55 -15.57
C MET A 310 0.22 45.31 -16.92
N GLY A 311 -0.70 44.35 -16.98
CA GLY A 311 -1.47 44.02 -18.19
C GLY A 311 -0.77 43.07 -19.16
N ALA A 312 0.51 42.77 -18.98
CA ALA A 312 1.19 41.70 -19.73
C ALA A 312 1.00 40.36 -19.01
N GLN A 313 0.59 39.32 -19.75
CA GLN A 313 0.62 37.94 -19.24
C GLN A 313 2.04 37.41 -19.39
N GLN A 314 2.67 37.06 -18.27
CA GLN A 314 3.97 36.41 -18.24
C GLN A 314 3.83 35.02 -17.63
N GLU A 315 4.42 34.03 -18.29
CA GLU A 315 4.53 32.68 -17.74
C GLU A 315 5.72 32.62 -16.78
N LEU A 316 5.43 32.47 -15.50
CA LEU A 316 6.42 32.24 -14.46
C LEU A 316 6.60 30.73 -14.29
N ILE A 317 7.74 30.21 -14.71
CA ILE A 317 8.10 28.79 -14.49
C ILE A 317 8.87 28.70 -13.18
N ILE A 318 8.27 28.04 -12.19
CA ILE A 318 8.91 27.69 -10.92
C ILE A 318 9.39 26.25 -11.00
N LYS A 319 10.71 26.07 -10.95
CA LYS A 319 11.36 24.78 -10.79
C LYS A 319 11.83 24.65 -9.35
N GLY A 320 11.06 23.94 -8.54
CA GLY A 320 11.45 23.50 -7.22
C GLY A 320 12.25 22.20 -7.29
N MET A 321 13.30 22.07 -6.49
CA MET A 321 13.95 20.80 -6.22
C MET A 321 14.10 20.67 -4.71
N LEU A 322 13.58 19.59 -4.16
CA LEU A 322 13.81 19.19 -2.79
C LEU A 322 14.86 18.07 -2.78
N LYS A 323 15.95 18.24 -2.02
CA LYS A 323 16.96 17.20 -1.79
C LYS A 323 16.96 16.78 -0.33
N THR A 324 17.09 15.49 -0.08
CA THR A 324 17.16 14.93 1.27
C THR A 324 17.74 13.51 1.26
N SER A 325 17.87 12.87 2.42
CA SER A 325 18.12 11.43 2.56
C SER A 325 17.29 10.89 3.72
N LEU A 326 17.09 9.57 3.77
CA LEU A 326 16.34 8.96 4.88
C LEU A 326 17.05 9.19 6.22
N GLU A 327 18.38 9.05 6.24
CA GLU A 327 19.24 9.38 7.38
C GLU A 327 19.00 10.80 7.90
N LYS A 328 19.00 11.79 7.00
CA LYS A 328 18.76 13.20 7.34
C LYS A 328 17.39 13.39 7.97
N ILE A 329 16.34 12.84 7.37
CA ILE A 329 14.98 12.98 7.90
C ILE A 329 14.88 12.34 9.28
N VAL A 330 15.24 11.07 9.40
CA VAL A 330 15.05 10.28 10.62
C VAL A 330 15.89 10.83 11.78
N SER A 331 17.15 11.20 11.52
CA SER A 331 18.03 11.74 12.57
C SER A 331 17.49 13.03 13.15
N ASN A 332 16.91 13.90 12.32
CA ASN A 332 16.47 15.22 12.77
C ASN A 332 15.08 15.22 13.39
N ILE A 333 14.20 14.28 13.04
CA ILE A 333 12.90 14.13 13.71
C ILE A 333 12.98 13.25 14.97
N MET A 334 14.15 12.72 15.33
CA MET A 334 14.28 11.82 16.49
C MET A 334 13.79 12.43 17.82
N PRO A 335 14.03 13.72 18.13
CA PRO A 335 13.45 14.34 19.32
C PRO A 335 11.92 14.25 19.36
N VAL A 336 11.28 14.38 18.19
CA VAL A 336 9.83 14.25 18.05
C VAL A 336 9.39 12.80 18.27
N ILE A 337 10.14 11.83 17.76
CA ILE A 337 9.85 10.40 17.96
C ILE A 337 9.94 10.03 19.45
N ILE A 338 10.98 10.50 20.15
CA ILE A 338 11.17 10.30 21.60
C ILE A 338 10.01 10.95 22.37
N ASN A 339 9.72 12.22 22.10
CA ASN A 339 8.66 12.95 22.78
C ASN A 339 7.28 12.36 22.51
N PHE A 340 7.01 11.91 21.28
CA PHE A 340 5.77 11.24 20.93
C PHE A 340 5.61 9.88 21.61
N LYS A 341 6.68 9.08 21.73
CA LYS A 341 6.68 7.84 22.54
C LYS A 341 6.24 8.15 23.98
N ASN A 342 6.83 9.17 24.59
CA ASN A 342 6.50 9.58 25.95
C ASN A 342 5.09 10.15 26.09
N PHE A 343 4.63 10.93 25.10
CA PHE A 343 3.26 11.41 25.01
C PHE A 343 2.26 10.25 25.02
N ILE A 344 2.45 9.26 24.14
CA ILE A 344 1.59 8.06 24.05
C ILE A 344 1.53 7.34 25.40
N ASN A 345 2.66 7.26 26.12
CA ASN A 345 2.71 6.61 27.43
C ASN A 345 1.81 7.28 28.46
N ASN A 346 1.61 8.60 28.34
CA ASN A 346 0.77 9.39 29.22
C ASN A 346 -0.70 9.47 28.77
N GLN A 347 -1.06 8.93 27.60
CA GLN A 347 -2.45 8.90 27.15
C GLN A 347 -3.24 7.73 27.76
N PRO A 348 -4.51 7.94 28.17
CA PRO A 348 -5.36 6.85 28.66
C PRO A 348 -5.72 5.86 27.55
N ASN A 349 -6.00 6.38 26.35
CA ASN A 349 -6.20 5.61 25.14
C ASN A 349 -4.88 5.49 24.37
N LYS A 350 -4.61 4.31 23.81
CA LYS A 350 -3.38 4.02 23.06
C LYS A 350 -3.57 4.02 21.55
N ASP A 351 -4.73 4.40 21.00
CA ASP A 351 -4.86 4.52 19.53
C ASP A 351 -3.82 5.49 18.96
N LEU A 352 -2.97 5.00 18.07
CA LEU A 352 -1.80 5.71 17.56
C LEU A 352 -2.19 6.89 16.69
N ILE A 353 -3.22 6.74 15.85
CA ILE A 353 -3.58 7.73 14.84
C ILE A 353 -4.26 8.95 15.47
N SER A 354 -5.25 8.73 16.33
CA SER A 354 -5.88 9.83 17.08
C SER A 354 -4.85 10.58 17.93
N ASN A 355 -3.98 9.85 18.64
CA ASN A 355 -2.94 10.46 19.46
C ASN A 355 -1.86 11.17 18.64
N LEU A 356 -1.48 10.67 17.46
CA LEU A 356 -0.57 11.38 16.56
C LEU A 356 -1.16 12.72 16.13
N LEU A 357 -2.44 12.76 15.77
CA LEU A 357 -3.10 14.00 15.38
C LEU A 357 -3.23 14.99 16.55
N LYS A 358 -3.62 14.52 17.74
CA LYS A 358 -3.58 15.33 18.97
C LYS A 358 -2.20 15.90 19.22
N TYR A 359 -1.18 15.05 19.14
CA TYR A 359 0.21 15.43 19.36
C TYR A 359 0.63 16.51 18.38
N ILE A 360 0.42 16.31 17.07
CA ILE A 360 0.81 17.24 16.00
C ILE A 360 0.22 18.64 16.24
N VAL A 361 -1.03 18.74 16.70
CA VAL A 361 -1.70 20.04 16.94
C VAL A 361 -1.45 20.62 18.34
N SER A 362 -0.87 19.85 19.26
CA SER A 362 -0.57 20.29 20.63
C SER A 362 0.69 21.14 20.69
N LYS A 363 0.77 22.06 21.66
CA LYS A 363 1.97 22.87 21.91
C LYS A 363 3.16 21.97 22.33
N PRO A 364 4.39 22.23 21.86
CA PRO A 364 5.58 21.51 22.31
C PRO A 364 5.73 21.55 23.83
N THR A 365 5.77 20.36 24.43
CA THR A 365 5.81 20.16 25.88
C THR A 365 6.63 18.90 26.18
N SER A 366 7.41 18.92 27.26
CA SER A 366 8.17 17.76 27.72
C SER A 366 7.25 16.74 28.38
N TYR A 367 7.45 15.46 28.11
CA TYR A 367 6.72 14.36 28.73
C TYR A 367 7.73 13.43 29.41
N ASN A 368 7.48 13.08 30.67
CA ASN A 368 8.37 12.20 31.45
C ASN A 368 9.84 12.69 31.50
N ASP A 369 10.02 14.00 31.68
CA ASP A 369 11.33 14.66 31.79
C ASP A 369 12.27 14.37 30.60
N ASP A 370 11.71 14.33 29.39
CA ASP A 370 12.45 13.99 28.18
C ASP A 370 13.27 15.11 27.55
N GLY A 371 13.11 16.35 28.01
CA GLY A 371 13.89 17.49 27.56
C GLY A 371 13.36 18.18 26.29
N TYR A 372 12.17 17.83 25.80
CA TYR A 372 11.69 18.32 24.50
C TYR A 372 11.36 19.81 24.48
N GLY A 373 10.67 20.31 25.49
CA GLY A 373 10.33 21.73 25.64
C GLY A 373 11.57 22.61 25.75
N GLU A 374 12.59 22.12 26.44
CA GLU A 374 13.88 22.79 26.68
C GLU A 374 14.64 23.06 25.37
N LEU A 375 14.46 22.23 24.34
CA LEU A 375 15.06 22.44 23.01
C LEU A 375 14.64 23.79 22.39
N PHE A 376 13.48 24.33 22.79
CA PHE A 376 12.91 25.52 22.18
C PHE A 376 13.12 26.79 23.02
N GLU A 377 13.63 26.69 24.25
CA GLU A 377 13.70 27.84 25.17
C GLU A 377 14.64 28.95 24.71
N ASN A 378 15.74 28.56 24.06
CA ASN A 378 16.82 29.47 23.65
C ASN A 378 16.74 29.90 22.18
N ILE A 379 15.69 29.48 21.46
CA ILE A 379 15.51 29.84 20.06
C ILE A 379 14.96 31.26 19.98
N LYS A 380 15.71 32.14 19.32
CA LYS A 380 15.36 33.54 19.07
C LYS A 380 15.24 33.82 17.58
N ASP A 381 14.34 34.73 17.23
CA ASP A 381 14.23 35.29 15.90
C ASP A 381 15.34 36.34 15.64
N ASN A 382 15.31 36.94 14.46
CA ASN A 382 16.25 37.98 14.04
C ASN A 382 16.20 39.30 14.82
N LYS A 383 15.16 39.46 15.63
CA LYS A 383 14.94 40.63 16.47
C LYS A 383 15.19 40.28 17.94
N ASP A 384 15.92 39.18 18.18
CA ASP A 384 16.24 38.61 19.49
C ASP A 384 15.01 38.25 20.34
N LYS A 385 13.84 38.07 19.71
CA LYS A 385 12.61 37.66 20.40
C LYS A 385 12.54 36.15 20.46
N LYS A 386 12.05 35.61 21.59
CA LYS A 386 11.82 34.17 21.75
C LYS A 386 10.85 33.68 20.67
N VAL A 387 11.22 32.62 19.96
CA VAL A 387 10.34 31.94 19.01
C VAL A 387 9.34 31.10 19.79
N GLU A 388 8.05 31.31 19.55
CA GLU A 388 6.99 30.49 20.13
C GLU A 388 6.41 29.56 19.06
N PHE A 389 6.53 28.26 19.31
CA PHE A 389 5.88 27.22 18.52
C PHE A 389 4.48 26.98 19.07
N LYS A 390 3.47 27.10 18.21
CA LYS A 390 2.06 26.90 18.56
C LYS A 390 1.67 25.43 18.52
N SER A 391 2.44 24.59 17.82
CA SER A 391 2.16 23.17 17.66
C SER A 391 3.42 22.34 17.45
N ASN A 392 3.37 21.04 17.77
CA ASN A 392 4.43 20.08 17.46
C ASN A 392 4.68 19.95 15.95
N PHE A 393 3.67 20.22 15.13
CA PHE A 393 3.85 20.33 13.68
C PHE A 393 4.89 21.39 13.30
N GLU A 394 4.81 22.58 13.90
CA GLU A 394 5.78 23.65 13.67
C GLU A 394 7.18 23.24 14.15
N ALA A 395 7.27 22.50 15.26
CA ALA A 395 8.53 21.95 15.75
C ALA A 395 9.12 20.87 14.82
N ILE A 396 8.28 20.00 14.24
CA ILE A 396 8.70 19.02 13.23
C ILE A 396 9.29 19.73 12.01
N LEU A 397 8.58 20.74 11.50
CA LEU A 397 9.06 21.53 10.36
C LEU A 397 10.38 22.23 10.70
N PHE A 398 10.49 22.80 11.91
CA PHE A 398 11.73 23.38 12.41
C PHE A 398 12.89 22.38 12.33
N PHE A 399 12.74 21.17 12.87
CA PHE A 399 13.80 20.17 12.84
C PHE A 399 14.16 19.73 11.42
N LEU A 400 13.18 19.56 10.54
CA LEU A 400 13.42 19.14 9.16
C LEU A 400 14.13 20.20 8.31
N LEU A 401 14.11 21.46 8.74
CA LEU A 401 14.64 22.58 7.98
C LEU A 401 15.96 23.11 8.57
N GLU A 402 16.06 23.23 9.89
CA GLU A 402 17.26 23.70 10.58
C GLU A 402 18.24 22.60 10.98
N GLY A 403 17.74 21.38 11.02
CA GLY A 403 18.39 20.29 11.71
C GLY A 403 18.34 20.44 13.22
N TRP A 404 18.34 19.29 13.90
CA TRP A 404 18.47 19.21 15.33
C TRP A 404 19.92 19.48 15.76
N LYS A 405 20.07 20.35 16.75
CA LYS A 405 21.34 20.74 17.35
C LYS A 405 21.37 20.33 18.81
N ASP A 406 22.53 19.93 19.29
CA ASP A 406 22.75 19.72 20.71
C ASP A 406 22.98 21.05 21.46
N LYS A 407 23.22 20.96 22.78
CA LYS A 407 23.41 22.15 23.64
C LYS A 407 24.61 23.02 23.24
N ASP A 408 25.59 22.44 22.55
CA ASP A 408 26.81 23.10 22.10
C ASP A 408 26.65 23.64 20.66
N GLY A 409 25.47 23.48 20.07
CA GLY A 409 25.12 23.95 18.73
C GLY A 409 25.60 23.03 17.60
N LYS A 410 26.14 21.85 17.91
CA LYS A 410 26.56 20.85 16.91
C LYS A 410 25.32 20.21 16.30
N GLN A 411 25.27 20.10 14.98
CA GLN A 411 24.16 19.43 14.27
C GLN A 411 24.34 17.90 14.27
N ILE A 412 23.23 17.17 14.31
CA ILE A 412 23.22 15.69 14.26
C ILE A 412 23.65 15.16 12.89
N THR A 413 23.32 15.90 11.82
CA THR A 413 23.69 15.58 10.43
C THR A 413 24.38 16.76 9.78
N GLN A 414 25.19 16.50 8.76
CA GLN A 414 25.78 17.57 7.95
C GLN A 414 24.73 18.23 7.04
N GLY A 415 24.63 19.56 7.15
CA GLY A 415 23.73 20.38 6.34
C GLY A 415 22.26 20.26 6.77
N GLN A 416 21.38 20.85 5.96
CA GLN A 416 19.95 20.82 6.24
C GLN A 416 19.34 19.45 5.91
N PRO A 417 18.34 19.00 6.67
CA PRO A 417 17.70 17.72 6.41
C PRO A 417 16.87 17.75 5.12
N LEU A 418 16.12 18.85 4.92
CA LEU A 418 15.41 19.16 3.68
C LEU A 418 16.04 20.39 3.04
N GLU A 419 16.62 20.21 1.85
CA GLU A 419 17.22 21.30 1.07
C GLU A 419 16.27 21.70 -0.05
N PHE A 420 15.76 22.93 0.00
CA PHE A 420 14.86 23.48 -1.01
C PHE A 420 15.59 24.43 -1.95
N TYR A 421 15.61 24.05 -3.22
CA TYR A 421 16.10 24.87 -4.32
C TYR A 421 14.89 25.34 -5.13
N LEU A 422 14.79 26.63 -5.38
CA LEU A 422 13.73 27.20 -6.20
C LEU A 422 14.39 28.06 -7.27
N ASN A 423 14.33 27.56 -8.49
CA ASN A 423 14.75 28.27 -9.67
C ASN A 423 13.49 28.83 -10.34
N ILE A 424 13.37 30.16 -10.30
CA ILE A 424 12.33 30.90 -11.00
C ILE A 424 12.95 31.34 -12.32
N VAL A 425 12.48 30.79 -13.43
CA VAL A 425 13.02 31.12 -14.76
C VAL A 425 12.83 32.63 -15.01
N GLY A 426 13.94 33.37 -15.12
CA GLY A 426 13.95 34.84 -15.25
C GLY A 426 14.45 35.59 -14.00
N MET A 427 14.70 34.90 -12.89
CA MET A 427 15.38 35.43 -11.69
C MET A 427 16.60 34.57 -11.33
N GLN A 428 17.54 35.12 -10.56
CA GLN A 428 18.64 34.29 -10.00
C GLN A 428 18.06 33.23 -9.05
N GLU A 429 18.69 32.05 -9.02
CA GLU A 429 18.29 30.95 -8.15
C GLU A 429 18.25 31.39 -6.68
N ALA A 430 17.11 31.15 -6.03
CA ALA A 430 16.95 31.43 -4.61
C ALA A 430 17.04 30.11 -3.84
N ASN A 431 17.89 30.10 -2.81
CA ASN A 431 17.98 29.01 -1.85
C ASN A 431 17.10 29.35 -0.65
N PHE A 432 16.17 28.46 -0.32
CA PHE A 432 15.19 28.66 0.76
C PHE A 432 15.61 27.83 1.98
N ALA A 433 16.54 28.35 2.76
CA ALA A 433 16.76 27.92 4.14
C ALA A 433 15.80 28.65 5.08
N PHE A 434 15.44 27.99 6.17
CA PHE A 434 14.53 28.50 7.20
C PHE A 434 15.33 29.40 8.17
N PHE A 435 14.67 30.37 8.79
CA PHE A 435 15.29 31.49 9.54
C PHE A 435 16.18 32.43 8.72
N GLU A 436 15.88 33.72 8.84
CA GLU A 436 16.66 34.80 8.26
C GLU A 436 18.06 34.93 8.94
N LYS A 437 18.96 33.94 8.85
CA LYS A 437 20.39 34.23 9.08
C LYS A 437 21.07 34.49 7.76
N THR A 438 21.86 35.55 7.67
CA THR A 438 22.88 35.65 6.62
C THR A 438 23.97 34.60 6.90
N ILE A 439 23.75 33.37 6.44
CA ILE A 439 24.76 32.30 6.49
C ILE A 439 25.59 32.40 5.21
N ALA A 440 26.87 32.73 5.36
CA ALA A 440 27.82 32.89 4.26
C ALA A 440 27.40 33.93 3.18
N GLY A 441 26.79 35.05 3.60
CA GLY A 441 26.48 36.17 2.69
C GLY A 441 25.23 36.01 1.82
N LYS A 442 24.40 35.00 2.05
CA LYS A 442 23.13 34.80 1.32
C LYS A 442 21.92 35.18 2.20
N ASN A 443 20.92 35.79 1.59
CA ASN A 443 19.65 36.15 2.23
C ASN A 443 18.65 35.01 2.08
N TYR A 444 17.85 34.74 3.11
CA TYR A 444 16.92 33.62 3.16
C TYR A 444 15.51 34.10 3.53
N ILE A 445 14.47 33.44 3.01
CA ILE A 445 13.05 33.79 3.22
C ILE A 445 12.44 32.78 4.20
N PRO A 446 11.84 33.21 5.32
CA PRO A 446 11.28 32.29 6.31
C PRO A 446 10.01 31.60 5.77
N PHE A 447 9.81 30.31 6.09
CA PHE A 447 8.71 29.51 5.53
C PHE A 447 7.33 29.93 6.04
N ASN A 448 7.22 30.57 7.20
CA ASN A 448 5.94 31.17 7.61
C ASN A 448 5.49 32.30 6.66
N VAL A 449 6.42 32.88 5.87
CA VAL A 449 6.08 33.70 4.71
C VAL A 449 5.64 32.80 3.55
N LEU A 450 6.17 31.60 3.36
CA LEU A 450 5.74 30.71 2.29
C LEU A 450 4.37 30.08 2.53
N ILE A 451 4.12 29.51 3.71
CA ILE A 451 2.88 28.85 4.12
C ILE A 451 2.71 29.05 5.63
N GLU A 452 1.59 29.65 6.04
CA GLU A 452 1.26 29.71 7.47
C GLU A 452 0.93 28.29 7.98
N PRO A 453 1.53 27.81 9.10
CA PRO A 453 1.24 26.49 9.64
C PRO A 453 -0.25 26.26 9.95
N SER A 454 -0.96 27.32 10.34
CA SER A 454 -2.43 27.34 10.49
C SER A 454 -3.16 26.91 9.20
N GLU A 455 -2.65 27.27 8.01
CA GLU A 455 -3.24 26.88 6.72
C GLU A 455 -3.03 25.38 6.44
N LEU A 456 -1.89 24.81 6.84
CA LEU A 456 -1.67 23.35 6.73
C LEU A 456 -2.57 22.58 7.69
N ILE A 457 -2.78 23.12 8.90
CA ILE A 457 -3.74 22.56 9.86
C ILE A 457 -5.17 22.68 9.33
N LYS A 458 -5.55 23.80 8.72
CA LYS A 458 -6.84 23.95 8.01
C LYS A 458 -6.98 22.97 6.85
N ILE A 459 -5.91 22.62 6.15
CA ILE A 459 -5.94 21.57 5.13
C ILE A 459 -6.28 20.24 5.78
N ILE A 460 -5.60 19.86 6.87
CA ILE A 460 -5.84 18.60 7.62
C ILE A 460 -7.29 18.52 8.12
N PHE A 461 -7.81 19.59 8.75
CA PHE A 461 -9.18 19.63 9.25
C PHE A 461 -10.22 19.86 8.14
N GLY A 462 -9.85 20.50 7.04
CA GLY A 462 -10.64 20.60 5.83
C GLY A 462 -10.92 19.25 5.19
N LEU A 463 -10.15 18.21 5.57
CA LEU A 463 -10.44 16.81 5.22
C LEU A 463 -11.57 16.20 6.04
N ALA A 464 -12.12 16.90 7.04
CA ALA A 464 -13.17 16.34 7.88
C ALA A 464 -14.47 16.07 7.10
N ALA A 465 -14.76 16.80 6.02
CA ALA A 465 -15.73 16.39 5.01
C ALA A 465 -15.17 16.64 3.61
N ILE A 466 -15.12 15.58 2.82
CA ILE A 466 -14.54 15.56 1.49
C ILE A 466 -15.65 15.19 0.51
N GLN A 467 -16.02 16.16 -0.31
CA GLN A 467 -16.78 15.96 -1.53
C GLN A 467 -15.83 16.04 -2.72
N GLU A 468 -16.26 15.56 -3.87
CA GLU A 468 -15.47 15.60 -5.10
C GLU A 468 -14.93 17.00 -5.45
N ASN A 469 -15.77 18.02 -5.25
CA ASN A 469 -15.49 19.43 -5.52
C ASN A 469 -14.90 20.19 -4.32
N SER A 470 -14.56 19.51 -3.22
CA SER A 470 -13.93 20.17 -2.07
C SER A 470 -12.60 20.79 -2.48
N VAL A 471 -12.55 22.12 -2.37
CA VAL A 471 -11.34 22.92 -2.55
C VAL A 471 -10.88 23.48 -1.22
N VAL A 472 -9.57 23.49 -0.98
CA VAL A 472 -8.98 24.28 0.10
C VAL A 472 -8.26 25.46 -0.53
N LYS A 473 -8.68 26.66 -0.13
CA LYS A 473 -7.96 27.89 -0.45
C LYS A 473 -6.77 27.99 0.45
N ALA A 474 -5.60 28.16 -0.14
CA ALA A 474 -4.40 28.44 0.62
C ALA A 474 -3.74 29.71 0.07
N THR A 475 -2.96 30.35 0.93
CA THR A 475 -2.24 31.58 0.63
C THR A 475 -0.74 31.28 0.67
N LEU A 476 0.00 31.70 -0.36
CA LEU A 476 1.46 31.57 -0.39
C LEU A 476 2.14 32.94 -0.34
N LEU A 477 3.42 32.94 0.06
CA LEU A 477 4.32 34.10 -0.02
C LEU A 477 3.78 35.34 0.71
N GLY A 478 3.28 35.17 1.93
CA GLY A 478 2.86 36.25 2.82
C GLY A 478 1.66 37.02 2.27
N GLY A 479 0.84 36.36 1.45
CA GLY A 479 -0.30 36.99 0.78
C GLY A 479 -0.01 37.55 -0.61
N ALA A 480 1.19 37.33 -1.16
CA ALA A 480 1.50 37.72 -2.54
C ALA A 480 0.80 36.83 -3.58
N ILE A 481 0.61 35.53 -3.28
CA ILE A 481 -0.25 34.64 -4.06
C ILE A 481 -1.47 34.32 -3.19
N ARG A 482 -2.56 35.06 -3.40
CA ARG A 482 -3.82 34.84 -2.71
C ARG A 482 -4.65 33.78 -3.42
N ASP A 483 -5.27 32.93 -2.62
CA ASP A 483 -6.38 32.07 -3.03
C ASP A 483 -6.07 31.05 -4.14
N PHE A 484 -4.97 30.30 -4.03
CA PHE A 484 -4.83 29.12 -4.89
C PHE A 484 -5.77 28.01 -4.38
N GLU A 485 -6.62 27.51 -5.26
CA GLU A 485 -7.57 26.44 -4.93
C GLU A 485 -6.91 25.08 -5.12
N LEU A 486 -6.79 24.33 -4.03
CA LEU A 486 -6.39 22.94 -4.07
C LEU A 486 -7.60 22.04 -4.22
N PRO A 487 -7.74 21.30 -5.34
CA PRO A 487 -8.86 20.38 -5.54
C PRO A 487 -8.65 19.10 -4.74
N ILE A 488 -8.66 19.21 -3.42
CA ILE A 488 -8.38 18.13 -2.48
C ILE A 488 -9.37 16.99 -2.68
N GLY A 489 -10.64 17.29 -2.95
CA GLY A 489 -11.66 16.29 -3.28
C GLY A 489 -11.22 15.38 -4.42
N LYS A 490 -10.91 15.96 -5.58
CA LYS A 490 -10.42 15.21 -6.75
C LYS A 490 -9.13 14.44 -6.46
N LEU A 491 -8.19 15.03 -5.72
CA LEU A 491 -6.93 14.37 -5.37
C LEU A 491 -7.17 13.14 -4.51
N LEU A 492 -7.95 13.26 -3.44
CA LEU A 492 -8.25 12.17 -2.50
C LEU A 492 -9.18 11.12 -3.12
N GLY A 493 -10.15 11.52 -3.94
CA GLY A 493 -11.01 10.59 -4.67
C GLY A 493 -10.18 9.66 -5.57
N SER A 494 -9.25 10.24 -6.35
CA SER A 494 -8.45 9.48 -7.32
C SER A 494 -7.45 8.50 -6.70
N SER A 495 -7.05 8.69 -5.45
CA SER A 495 -6.06 7.84 -4.77
C SER A 495 -6.65 7.12 -3.57
N LEU A 496 -7.03 7.88 -2.52
CA LEU A 496 -7.42 7.34 -1.23
C LEU A 496 -8.75 6.59 -1.31
N ILE A 497 -9.81 7.24 -1.78
CA ILE A 497 -11.15 6.61 -1.78
C ILE A 497 -11.15 5.43 -2.75
N LYS A 498 -10.61 5.57 -3.97
CA LYS A 498 -10.49 4.44 -4.91
C LYS A 498 -9.76 3.25 -4.27
N MET A 499 -8.61 3.49 -3.65
CA MET A 499 -7.81 2.45 -3.00
C MET A 499 -8.56 1.79 -1.84
N LEU A 500 -9.25 2.57 -1.00
CA LEU A 500 -10.04 2.06 0.11
C LEU A 500 -11.15 1.14 -0.38
N LEU A 501 -11.88 1.54 -1.43
CA LEU A 501 -12.94 0.73 -2.03
C LEU A 501 -12.37 -0.56 -2.65
N ALA A 502 -11.21 -0.50 -3.29
CA ALA A 502 -10.56 -1.67 -3.89
C ALA A 502 -9.82 -2.59 -2.89
N MET A 503 -9.64 -2.19 -1.63
CA MET A 503 -8.81 -2.92 -0.67
C MET A 503 -9.35 -4.32 -0.33
N ASP A 504 -10.65 -4.57 -0.52
CA ASP A 504 -11.27 -5.88 -0.29
C ASP A 504 -11.32 -6.78 -1.53
N THR A 505 -10.70 -6.32 -2.61
CA THR A 505 -10.64 -7.06 -3.87
C THR A 505 -9.32 -7.80 -4.01
N SER A 506 -9.05 -8.37 -5.19
CA SER A 506 -7.81 -9.09 -5.44
C SER A 506 -6.62 -8.13 -5.56
N ALA A 507 -5.41 -8.61 -5.22
CA ALA A 507 -4.18 -7.82 -5.33
C ALA A 507 -3.86 -7.36 -6.77
N ASN A 508 -4.47 -7.99 -7.77
CA ASN A 508 -4.37 -7.66 -9.20
C ASN A 508 -5.61 -6.90 -9.72
N PHE A 509 -6.38 -6.25 -8.86
CA PHE A 509 -7.62 -5.57 -9.26
C PHE A 509 -7.39 -4.54 -10.37
N ASP A 510 -6.40 -3.68 -10.21
CA ASP A 510 -6.07 -2.65 -11.19
C ASP A 510 -5.51 -3.21 -12.52
N ASP A 511 -5.11 -4.49 -12.58
CA ASP A 511 -4.66 -5.14 -13.83
C ASP A 511 -5.85 -5.48 -14.76
N HIS A 512 -7.05 -5.58 -14.19
CA HIS A 512 -8.25 -6.07 -14.88
C HIS A 512 -9.41 -5.08 -14.85
N VAL A 513 -9.46 -4.19 -13.86
CA VAL A 513 -10.56 -3.25 -13.63
C VAL A 513 -10.03 -1.83 -13.49
N GLN A 514 -10.51 -0.93 -14.33
CA GLN A 514 -10.32 0.50 -14.17
C GLN A 514 -11.51 1.10 -13.43
N MET A 515 -11.31 1.48 -12.17
CA MET A 515 -12.31 2.22 -11.40
C MET A 515 -12.05 3.74 -11.49
N THR A 516 -13.10 4.48 -11.86
CA THR A 516 -13.15 5.95 -11.79
C THR A 516 -14.24 6.35 -10.81
N LEU A 517 -13.95 7.28 -9.90
CA LEU A 517 -14.97 7.88 -9.04
C LEU A 517 -15.56 9.10 -9.71
N ASP A 518 -16.86 9.06 -9.98
CA ASP A 518 -17.61 10.13 -10.63
C ASP A 518 -18.13 11.15 -9.62
N LYS A 519 -18.57 10.69 -8.43
CA LYS A 519 -18.97 11.52 -7.29
C LYS A 519 -18.72 10.75 -6.01
N PHE A 520 -18.47 11.43 -4.90
CA PHE A 520 -18.44 10.79 -3.60
C PHE A 520 -18.69 11.79 -2.48
N GLU A 521 -19.14 11.26 -1.34
CA GLU A 521 -19.23 11.97 -0.07
C GLU A 521 -18.53 11.14 1.00
N ALA A 522 -17.46 11.69 1.55
CA ALA A 522 -16.70 11.08 2.64
C ALA A 522 -16.53 12.06 3.79
N GLU A 523 -16.37 11.56 5.01
CA GLU A 523 -16.01 12.37 6.17
C GLU A 523 -15.12 11.61 7.13
N ILE A 524 -14.35 12.36 7.90
CA ILE A 524 -13.57 11.83 9.01
C ILE A 524 -14.39 12.06 10.28
N GLN A 525 -14.58 11.01 11.04
CA GLN A 525 -15.28 11.07 12.33
C GLN A 525 -14.32 10.68 13.45
N VAL A 526 -14.57 11.25 14.62
CA VAL A 526 -13.93 10.86 15.88
C VAL A 526 -14.96 10.36 16.87
N LEU A 527 -14.56 9.38 17.67
CA LEU A 527 -15.33 8.95 18.82
C LEU A 527 -15.03 9.93 19.97
N HIS A 528 -16.03 10.69 20.37
CA HIS A 528 -15.96 11.65 21.48
C HIS A 528 -17.22 11.50 22.32
N ASP A 529 -17.07 11.35 23.64
CA ASP A 529 -18.18 11.14 24.58
C ASP A 529 -19.10 9.97 24.16
N LYS A 530 -18.49 8.86 23.72
CA LYS A 530 -19.15 7.64 23.20
C LYS A 530 -19.99 7.84 21.94
N ASN A 531 -19.88 8.98 21.27
CA ASN A 531 -20.59 9.29 20.04
C ASN A 531 -19.61 9.56 18.89
N TRP A 532 -19.91 9.00 17.72
CA TRP A 532 -19.19 9.34 16.50
C TRP A 532 -19.65 10.71 16.01
N THR A 533 -18.74 11.67 15.98
CA THR A 533 -19.00 13.03 15.50
C THR A 533 -18.00 13.39 14.41
N LYS A 534 -18.37 14.30 13.51
CA LYS A 534 -17.46 14.80 12.48
C LYS A 534 -16.23 15.44 13.14
N LEU A 535 -15.04 15.16 12.62
CA LEU A 535 -13.78 15.71 13.14
C LEU A 535 -13.81 17.24 13.15
N THR A 536 -13.45 17.82 14.29
CA THR A 536 -13.25 19.25 14.52
C THR A 536 -11.97 19.44 15.35
N PRO A 537 -11.37 20.64 15.35
CA PRO A 537 -10.26 20.93 16.26
C PRO A 537 -10.61 20.69 17.74
N GLU A 538 -11.84 20.98 18.14
CA GLU A 538 -12.31 20.88 19.52
C GLU A 538 -12.43 19.42 19.98
N ASN A 539 -13.10 18.57 19.19
CA ASN A 539 -13.28 17.16 19.56
C ASN A 539 -12.05 16.29 19.29
N LEU A 540 -11.06 16.75 18.52
CA LEU A 540 -9.81 16.01 18.32
C LEU A 540 -9.06 15.82 19.64
N GLN A 541 -9.03 16.84 20.50
CA GLN A 541 -8.26 16.81 21.76
C GLN A 541 -8.70 15.68 22.69
N THR A 542 -9.99 15.35 22.66
CA THR A 542 -10.63 14.33 23.49
C THR A 542 -10.98 13.05 22.72
N ALA A 543 -10.60 12.95 21.44
CA ALA A 543 -10.96 11.82 20.59
C ALA A 543 -10.37 10.48 21.10
N GLU A 544 -11.20 9.44 21.17
CA GLU A 544 -10.77 8.08 21.54
C GLU A 544 -10.46 7.22 20.30
N GLU A 545 -11.23 7.38 19.24
CA GLU A 545 -11.00 6.67 17.98
C GLU A 545 -11.20 7.63 16.82
N MET A 546 -10.67 7.25 15.67
CA MET A 546 -10.92 7.93 14.41
C MET A 546 -11.32 6.94 13.33
N ARG A 547 -12.24 7.35 12.45
CA ARG A 547 -12.61 6.59 11.26
C ARG A 547 -12.83 7.48 10.06
N ILE A 548 -12.62 6.92 8.88
CA ILE A 548 -13.03 7.51 7.60
C ILE A 548 -14.29 6.78 7.17
N ILE A 549 -15.33 7.52 6.83
CA ILE A 549 -16.54 6.95 6.24
C ILE A 549 -16.77 7.49 4.84
N VAL A 550 -17.21 6.62 3.95
CA VAL A 550 -17.76 6.99 2.63
C VAL A 550 -19.25 6.74 2.72
N LYS A 551 -20.02 7.84 2.77
CA LYS A 551 -21.48 7.79 2.86
C LYS A 551 -22.10 7.43 1.53
N SER A 552 -21.55 7.99 0.45
CA SER A 552 -22.03 7.72 -0.89
C SER A 552 -20.92 7.77 -1.93
N VAL A 553 -21.13 7.03 -3.02
CA VAL A 553 -20.20 7.00 -4.16
C VAL A 553 -20.96 6.75 -5.45
N ALA A 554 -20.64 7.52 -6.48
CA ALA A 554 -20.92 7.20 -7.87
C ALA A 554 -19.60 6.83 -8.55
N TYR A 555 -19.56 5.70 -9.23
CA TYR A 555 -18.35 5.21 -9.87
C TYR A 555 -18.64 4.52 -11.20
N THR A 556 -17.61 4.52 -12.04
CA THR A 556 -17.57 3.78 -13.30
C THR A 556 -16.47 2.72 -13.23
N LEU A 557 -16.82 1.46 -13.46
CA LEU A 557 -15.87 0.36 -13.70
C LEU A 557 -15.74 0.14 -15.20
N LYS A 558 -14.52 -0.04 -15.69
CA LYS A 558 -14.24 -0.47 -17.07
C LYS A 558 -13.27 -1.63 -17.03
N ASP A 559 -13.21 -2.41 -18.09
CA ASP A 559 -12.11 -3.35 -18.24
C ASP A 559 -10.78 -2.61 -18.51
N ASN A 560 -9.69 -3.37 -18.59
CA ASN A 560 -8.36 -2.83 -18.85
C ASN A 560 -8.21 -2.17 -20.24
N GLU A 561 -9.05 -2.52 -21.21
CA GLU A 561 -9.13 -1.87 -22.53
C GLU A 561 -9.99 -0.59 -22.48
N GLY A 562 -10.57 -0.24 -21.33
CA GLY A 562 -11.50 0.87 -21.16
C GLY A 562 -12.87 0.61 -21.81
N GLN A 563 -13.13 -0.62 -22.21
CA GLN A 563 -14.38 -1.10 -22.79
C GLN A 563 -15.33 -1.57 -21.66
N HIS A 564 -16.60 -1.75 -21.99
CA HIS A 564 -17.62 -2.28 -21.07
C HIS A 564 -17.80 -1.45 -19.78
N PRO A 565 -18.30 -0.21 -19.84
CA PRO A 565 -18.50 0.59 -18.63
C PRO A 565 -19.69 0.07 -17.79
N ILE A 566 -19.49 -0.11 -16.49
CA ILE A 566 -20.55 -0.27 -15.49
C ILE A 566 -20.60 1.01 -14.65
N LYS A 567 -21.76 1.65 -14.59
CA LYS A 567 -21.97 2.85 -13.77
C LYS A 567 -22.87 2.52 -12.60
N LYS A 568 -22.35 2.68 -11.38
CA LYS A 568 -23.14 2.46 -10.16
C LYS A 568 -23.15 3.72 -9.32
N ILE A 569 -24.30 3.96 -8.71
CA ILE A 569 -24.49 4.99 -7.70
C ILE A 569 -24.96 4.28 -6.43
N LEU A 570 -24.23 4.47 -5.34
CA LEU A 570 -24.53 3.92 -4.03
C LEU A 570 -24.78 5.07 -3.06
N HIS A 571 -26.03 5.15 -2.60
CA HIS A 571 -26.50 6.04 -1.52
C HIS A 571 -27.31 5.21 -0.53
N PRO A 572 -26.68 4.39 0.32
CA PRO A 572 -27.42 3.58 1.27
C PRO A 572 -28.07 4.52 2.29
N SER A 573 -29.39 4.41 2.49
CA SER A 573 -30.11 5.25 3.45
C SER A 573 -29.70 4.94 4.90
N ASP A 574 -29.29 3.69 5.17
CA ASP A 574 -29.18 3.16 6.53
C ASP A 574 -27.75 2.70 6.88
N ARG A 575 -26.79 2.76 5.94
CA ARG A 575 -25.39 2.33 6.16
C ARG A 575 -24.37 3.14 5.36
N ASN A 576 -23.12 3.14 5.82
CA ASN A 576 -22.01 3.67 5.04
C ASN A 576 -21.65 2.69 3.91
N VAL A 577 -21.26 3.20 2.73
CA VAL A 577 -20.70 2.36 1.66
C VAL A 577 -19.38 1.73 2.10
N PHE A 578 -18.58 2.51 2.83
CA PHE A 578 -17.30 2.07 3.33
C PHE A 578 -17.00 2.76 4.66
N GLU A 579 -16.45 2.02 5.60
CA GLU A 579 -15.98 2.49 6.89
C GLU A 579 -14.59 1.93 7.16
N PHE A 580 -13.63 2.81 7.45
CA PHE A 580 -12.27 2.45 7.81
C PHE A 580 -11.91 3.06 9.15
N LYS A 581 -11.89 2.23 10.18
CA LYS A 581 -11.37 2.59 11.49
C LYS A 581 -9.85 2.68 11.42
N LEU A 582 -9.30 3.80 11.87
CA LEU A 582 -7.86 4.05 11.93
C LEU A 582 -7.20 3.43 13.18
N ASN A 583 -7.91 2.53 13.86
CA ASN A 583 -7.48 1.94 15.13
C ASN A 583 -6.19 1.14 14.95
N ILE A 584 -5.08 1.73 15.36
CA ILE A 584 -3.76 1.11 15.42
C ILE A 584 -3.32 1.19 16.86
N SER A 585 -3.08 0.05 17.50
CA SER A 585 -2.66 0.04 18.89
C SER A 585 -1.27 0.65 19.01
N GLY A 586 -1.13 1.69 19.82
CA GLY A 586 0.14 2.29 20.24
C GLY A 586 0.77 1.59 21.46
N GLU A 587 0.19 0.49 21.94
CA GLU A 587 0.76 -0.30 23.06
C GLU A 587 2.19 -0.79 22.78
N PHE A 588 2.57 -0.94 21.50
CA PHE A 588 3.93 -1.31 21.14
C PHE A 588 4.99 -0.26 21.52
N LEU A 589 4.60 1.00 21.77
CA LEU A 589 5.50 2.05 22.25
C LEU A 589 5.77 1.95 23.76
N ASN A 590 5.03 1.09 24.46
CA ASN A 590 5.22 0.73 25.86
C ASN A 590 4.67 -0.68 26.12
N PRO A 591 5.37 -1.71 25.63
CA PRO A 591 5.01 -3.08 25.94
C PRO A 591 5.17 -3.24 27.45
N LYS A 592 4.07 -3.38 28.18
CA LYS A 592 4.12 -3.70 29.61
C LYS A 592 5.09 -4.87 29.81
N LYS A 593 6.09 -4.68 30.67
CA LYS A 593 7.10 -5.70 30.99
C LYS A 593 6.49 -6.99 31.50
#